data_AF-A0A4R3RC79-F1
#
_entry.id   AF-A0A4R3RC79-F1
#
_cell.length_a   1.000
_cell.length_b   1.000
_cell.length_c   1.000
_cell.angle_alpha   90.00
_cell.angle_beta   90.00
_cell.angle_gamma   90.00
#
_symmetry.space_group_name_H-M   'P 1'
#
loop_
_entity.id
_entity.type
_entity.pdbx_description
1 polymer ?
#
loop_
_entity_poly.entity_id
_entity_poly.type
_entity_poly.pdbx_seq_one_letter_code
_entity_poly.pdbx_strand_id
1 'polypeptide(L)' 'MRKFLGTAAAAAVMMAGTAAYSADVKEVQMLHWWTSGGEAAALNVLKEDLSKEGFAWKDVPVAGGGGDAA' A
#
# COMPACT_ATOMS: atom_id res chain seq x y z
N MET A 1 32.76 -26.77 -35.52
CA MET A 1 32.35 -26.46 -34.12
C MET A 1 31.97 -24.98 -33.92
N ARG A 2 31.22 -24.36 -34.87
CA ARG A 2 30.83 -22.94 -34.79
C ARG A 2 29.31 -22.73 -34.60
N LYS A 3 28.51 -23.80 -34.65
CA LYS A 3 27.04 -23.75 -34.54
C LYS A 3 26.50 -23.88 -33.11
N PHE A 4 27.36 -24.16 -32.13
CA PHE A 4 26.99 -24.32 -30.72
C PHE A 4 27.21 -23.07 -29.86
N LEU A 5 27.90 -22.04 -30.37
CA LEU A 5 28.05 -20.76 -29.65
C LEU A 5 26.82 -19.84 -29.76
N GLY A 6 25.97 -20.03 -30.78
CA GLY A 6 24.81 -19.15 -31.01
C GLY A 6 23.64 -19.38 -30.04
N THR A 7 23.50 -20.60 -29.51
CA THR A 7 22.38 -20.99 -28.65
C THR A 7 22.57 -20.57 -27.19
N ALA A 8 23.82 -20.46 -26.71
CA ALA A 8 24.09 -20.04 -25.32
C ALA A 8 23.85 -18.53 -25.10
N ALA A 9 24.07 -17.70 -26.12
CA ALA A 9 23.86 -16.25 -26.03
C ALA A 9 22.37 -15.86 -25.96
N ALA A 10 21.46 -16.67 -26.53
CA ALA A 10 20.02 -16.40 -26.51
C ALA A 10 19.38 -16.66 -25.13
N ALA A 11 19.96 -17.53 -24.30
CA ALA A 11 19.44 -17.84 -22.97
C ALA A 11 19.78 -16.76 -21.92
N ALA A 12 20.89 -16.04 -22.08
CA ALA A 12 21.33 -15.01 -21.13
C ALA A 12 20.48 -13.72 -21.18
N VAL A 13 19.82 -13.44 -22.31
CA VAL A 13 18.98 -12.23 -22.47
C VAL A 13 17.64 -12.36 -21.72
N MET A 14 17.17 -13.58 -21.42
CA MET A 14 15.88 -13.77 -20.73
C MET A 14 15.94 -13.55 -19.22
N MET A 15 17.13 -13.44 -18.61
CA MET A 15 17.27 -13.18 -17.16
C MET A 15 17.49 -11.70 -16.79
N ALA A 16 17.68 -10.81 -17.77
CA ALA A 16 17.92 -9.38 -17.51
C ALA A 16 16.63 -8.54 -17.33
N GLY A 17 15.45 -9.15 -17.46
CA GLY A 17 14.18 -8.43 -17.64
C GLY A 17 13.33 -8.15 -16.39
N THR A 18 13.66 -8.68 -15.22
CA THR A 18 12.85 -8.47 -14.00
C THR A 18 13.59 -7.62 -12.99
N ALA A 19 13.82 -6.35 -13.31
CA ALA A 19 13.97 -5.36 -12.25
C ALA A 19 12.63 -5.33 -11.50
N ALA A 20 12.59 -5.95 -10.32
CA ALA A 20 11.43 -5.89 -9.45
C ALA A 20 11.23 -4.43 -9.05
N TYR A 21 10.34 -3.73 -9.76
CA TYR A 21 9.90 -2.41 -9.40
C TYR A 21 9.01 -2.58 -8.17
N SER A 22 9.56 -2.33 -6.98
CA SER A 22 8.72 -2.18 -5.78
C SER A 22 7.80 -1.00 -6.06
N ALA A 23 6.50 -1.25 -6.15
CA ALA A 23 5.53 -0.19 -6.20
C ALA A 23 5.60 0.57 -4.87
N ASP A 24 5.87 1.87 -4.91
CA ASP A 24 5.74 2.73 -3.73
C ASP A 24 4.29 2.70 -3.26
N VAL A 25 4.04 2.01 -2.14
CA VAL A 25 2.73 1.99 -1.51
C VAL A 25 2.50 3.34 -0.86
N LYS A 26 1.51 4.09 -1.37
CA LYS A 26 1.10 5.36 -0.76
C LYS A 26 0.27 5.04 0.47
N GLU A 27 0.76 5.32 1.67
CA GLU A 27 0.06 5.06 2.93
C GLU A 27 -0.44 6.35 3.58
N VAL A 28 -1.68 6.34 4.07
CA VAL A 28 -2.24 7.37 4.95
C VAL A 28 -2.26 6.83 6.38
N GLN A 29 -1.59 7.52 7.30
CA GLN A 29 -1.67 7.26 8.74
C GLN A 29 -2.62 8.26 9.37
N MET A 30 -3.77 7.80 9.89
CA MET A 30 -4.77 8.68 10.48
C MET A 30 -4.72 8.62 12.00
N LEU A 31 -4.31 9.73 12.61
CA LEU A 31 -4.45 9.97 14.04
C LEU A 31 -5.81 10.65 14.31
N HIS A 32 -6.65 10.06 15.18
CA HIS A 32 -7.97 10.64 15.47
C HIS A 32 -8.52 10.22 16.84
N TRP A 33 -9.55 10.94 17.32
CA TRP A 33 -10.32 10.61 18.54
C TRP A 33 -11.75 10.13 18.24
N TRP A 34 -12.09 9.92 16.97
CA TRP A 34 -13.35 9.31 16.54
C TRP A 34 -13.47 7.88 17.06
N THR A 35 -14.33 7.68 18.05
CA THR A 35 -14.46 6.41 18.79
C THR A 35 -15.90 5.95 18.92
N SER A 36 -16.88 6.82 18.64
CA SER A 36 -18.28 6.43 18.61
C SER A 36 -18.61 5.60 17.35
N GLY A 37 -19.71 4.85 17.40
CA GLY A 37 -20.15 4.02 16.28
C GLY A 37 -20.48 4.81 15.00
N GLY A 38 -21.03 6.03 15.14
CA GLY A 38 -21.33 6.91 14.01
C GLY A 38 -20.07 7.48 13.36
N GLU A 39 -19.07 7.85 14.16
CA GLU A 39 -17.80 8.34 13.64
C GLU A 39 -17.00 7.21 12.97
N ALA A 40 -17.06 5.98 13.50
CA ALA A 40 -16.47 4.81 12.85
C ALA A 40 -17.09 4.54 11.46
N ALA A 41 -18.41 4.76 11.31
CA ALA A 41 -19.06 4.66 10.01
C ALA A 41 -18.54 5.70 9.02
N ALA A 42 -18.34 6.95 9.45
CA ALA A 42 -17.76 8.00 8.61
C ALA A 42 -16.29 7.69 8.25
N LEU A 43 -15.51 7.16 9.20
CA LEU A 43 -14.13 6.72 8.97
C LEU A 43 -14.05 5.66 7.86
N ASN A 44 -15.01 4.71 7.85
CA ASN A 44 -15.06 3.67 6.82
C ASN A 44 -15.32 4.24 5.42
N VAL A 45 -16.18 5.26 5.28
CA VAL A 45 -16.40 5.94 3.99
C VAL A 45 -15.08 6.52 3.47
N LEU A 46 -14.34 7.25 4.31
CA LEU A 46 -13.06 7.83 3.93
C LEU A 46 -12.02 6.76 3.56
N LYS A 47 -11.94 5.69 4.34
CA LYS A 47 -11.05 4.55 4.09
C LYS A 47 -11.35 3.88 2.75
N GLU A 48 -12.62 3.68 2.42
CA GLU A 48 -13.05 3.09 1.16
C GLU A 48 -12.67 3.97 -0.04
N ASP A 49 -12.86 5.29 0.06
CA ASP A 49 -12.51 6.20 -1.03
C ASP A 49 -11.00 6.26 -1.27
N LEU A 50 -10.20 6.32 -0.21
CA LEU A 50 -8.74 6.27 -0.33
C LEU A 50 -8.25 4.92 -0.87
N SER A 51 -8.91 3.82 -0.51
CA SER A 51 -8.60 2.51 -1.10
C SER A 51 -8.88 2.47 -2.60
N LYS A 52 -9.92 3.15 -3.10
CA LYS A 52 -10.20 3.25 -4.54
C LYS A 52 -9.13 4.07 -5.27
N GLU A 53 -8.53 5.04 -4.59
CA GLU A 53 -7.40 5.82 -5.10
C GLU A 53 -6.04 5.10 -4.98
N GLY A 54 -6.02 3.89 -4.41
CA GLY A 54 -4.82 3.07 -4.29
C GLY A 54 -3.95 3.40 -3.07
N PHE A 55 -4.51 4.08 -2.06
CA PHE A 55 -3.82 4.32 -0.80
C PHE A 55 -4.03 3.16 0.19
N ALA A 56 -2.97 2.80 0.90
CA ALA A 56 -3.02 1.98 2.09
C ALA A 56 -3.47 2.82 3.30
N TRP A 57 -4.17 2.19 4.24
CA TRP A 57 -4.67 2.85 5.45
C TRP A 57 -4.01 2.28 6.69
N LYS A 58 -3.52 3.17 7.55
CA LYS A 58 -3.05 2.84 8.89
C LYS A 58 -3.79 3.67 9.93
N ASP A 59 -4.52 2.96 10.78
CA ASP A 59 -5.34 3.55 11.82
C ASP A 59 -4.54 3.79 13.10
N VAL A 60 -4.63 5.00 13.67
CA VAL A 60 -3.96 5.38 14.91
C VAL A 60 -4.97 6.06 15.85
N PRO A 61 -5.90 5.29 16.45
CA PRO A 61 -6.92 5.86 17.33
C PRO A 61 -6.30 6.32 18.66
N VAL A 62 -6.74 7.49 19.13
CA VAL A 62 -6.42 8.04 20.46
C VAL A 62 -7.66 7.91 21.34
N ALA A 63 -7.59 6.98 22.30
CA ALA A 63 -8.65 6.81 23.29
C ALA A 63 -8.77 8.06 24.18
N GLY A 64 -10.00 8.51 24.46
CA GLY A 64 -10.29 9.60 25.41
C GLY A 64 -10.20 11.03 24.86
N GLY A 65 -9.96 11.24 23.56
CA GLY A 65 -9.79 12.60 22.99
C GLY A 65 -11.09 13.36 22.68
N GLY A 66 -12.25 12.69 22.68
CA GLY A 66 -13.52 13.26 22.22
C GLY A 66 -14.38 13.96 23.28
N GLY A 67 -13.98 13.94 24.56
CA GLY A 67 -14.78 14.51 25.64
C GLY A 67 -14.44 14.06 27.06
N ASP A 68 -13.59 13.04 27.26
CA ASP A 68 -13.20 12.56 28.60
C ASP A 68 -12.27 13.52 29.36
N ALA A 69 -11.78 14.57 28.70
CA ALA A 69 -10.97 15.64 29.27
C ALA A 69 -11.72 16.97 29.45
N ALA A 70 -13.04 16.99 29.24
CA ALA A 70 -13.90 18.15 29.44
C ALA A 70 -14.69 18.05 30.76
#